data_AF-A0A661IWS6-F1
#
_entry.id   AF-A0A661IWS6-F1
#
_cell.length_a   1.000
_cell.length_b   1.000
_cell.length_c   1.000
_cell.angle_alpha   90.00
_cell.angle_beta   90.00
_cell.angle_gamma   90.00
#
_symmetry.space_group_name_H-M   'P 1'
#
loop_
_entity.id
_entity.type
_entity.pdbx_description
1 polymer ?
#
loop_
_entity_poly.entity_id
_entity_poly.type
_entity_poly.pdbx_seq_one_letter_code
_entity_poly.pdbx_strand_id
1 'polypeptide(L)'
;MVSGKSAVGGEGDKRGVSPVLFTPLRAEDKGRGPKVRDIRIGFIGAGRVGTALGARLKEAGYRVTDVWSRSPQSRNRFLQHVPGTKVWEDPEGVLRSSELIFVTTSDDAIA
;
A
#
# COMPACT_ATOMS: atom_id res chain seq x y z
N MET A 1 2.77 8.56 63.70
CA MET A 1 4.11 9.16 63.49
C MET A 1 4.79 8.39 62.38
N VAL A 2 5.17 9.11 61.31
CA VAL A 2 6.22 8.78 60.32
C VAL A 2 5.91 7.56 59.41
N SER A 3 6.15 7.52 58.10
CA SER A 3 6.46 8.46 57.01
C SER A 3 6.72 7.59 55.76
N GLY A 4 6.23 8.02 54.59
CA GLY A 4 6.86 7.80 53.27
C GLY A 4 6.90 6.37 52.70
N LYS A 5 7.17 6.12 51.42
CA LYS A 5 7.29 6.93 50.18
C LYS A 5 7.58 5.91 49.05
N SER A 6 6.92 6.02 47.88
CA SER A 6 7.37 5.54 46.54
C SER A 6 7.67 4.02 46.36
N ALA A 7 7.65 3.38 45.18
CA ALA A 7 7.66 3.81 43.79
C ALA A 7 7.03 2.72 42.87
N VAL A 8 6.41 3.17 41.78
CA VAL A 8 6.54 2.72 40.38
C VAL A 8 6.57 1.20 40.07
N GLY A 9 5.59 0.78 39.27
CA GLY A 9 5.72 -0.29 38.29
C GLY A 9 4.88 0.08 37.06
N GLY A 10 5.53 0.62 36.03
CA GLY A 10 4.88 1.03 34.79
C GLY A 10 4.48 -0.18 33.94
N GLU A 11 3.20 -0.32 33.67
CA GLU A 11 2.70 -1.21 32.64
C GLU A 11 2.80 -0.48 31.30
N GLY A 12 3.80 -0.86 30.52
CA GLY A 12 4.06 -0.31 29.18
C GLY A 12 2.90 -0.64 28.26
N ASP A 13 1.96 0.30 28.16
CA ASP A 13 0.85 0.26 27.22
C ASP A 13 1.41 0.16 25.79
N LYS A 14 0.93 -0.88 25.11
CA LYS A 14 1.36 -1.32 23.80
C LYS A 14 1.00 -0.20 22.85
N ARG A 15 2.00 0.57 22.43
CA ARG A 15 1.91 1.62 21.38
C ARG A 15 0.98 1.16 20.27
N GLY A 16 -0.30 1.50 20.44
CA GLY A 16 -1.35 1.26 19.49
C GLY A 16 -1.05 2.19 18.34
N VAL A 17 -0.63 1.62 17.23
CA VAL A 17 -0.83 2.29 15.95
C VAL A 17 -2.32 2.53 15.85
N SER A 18 -2.75 3.78 16.07
CA SER A 18 -4.13 4.18 15.83
C SER A 18 -4.49 3.70 14.43
N PRO A 19 -5.59 2.95 14.24
CA PRO A 19 -6.03 2.64 12.90
C PRO A 19 -6.24 3.98 12.22
N VAL A 20 -5.45 4.24 11.19
CA VAL A 20 -5.62 5.42 10.35
C VAL A 20 -7.01 5.23 9.72
N LEU A 21 -8.02 5.87 10.31
CA LEU A 21 -9.37 5.90 9.78
C LEU A 21 -9.28 6.66 8.46
N PHE A 22 -9.03 5.93 7.38
CA PHE A 22 -9.16 6.46 6.04
C PHE A 22 -10.65 6.68 5.82
N THR A 23 -11.12 7.88 6.16
CA THR A 23 -12.46 8.30 5.79
C THR A 23 -12.54 8.27 4.26
N PRO A 24 -13.43 7.47 3.66
CA PRO A 24 -13.52 7.42 2.21
C PRO A 24 -13.85 8.83 1.71
N LEU A 25 -13.12 9.26 0.67
CA LEU A 25 -13.43 10.46 -0.10
C LEU A 25 -14.93 10.37 -0.48
N ARG A 26 -15.73 11.28 0.08
CA ARG A 26 -17.19 11.30 -0.02
C ARG A 26 -17.62 11.22 -1.49
N ALA A 27 -18.53 10.30 -1.80
CA ALA A 27 -19.02 10.01 -3.14
C ALA A 27 -20.01 11.06 -3.67
N GLU A 28 -19.62 12.33 -3.64
CA GLU A 28 -20.43 13.46 -4.15
C GLU A 28 -19.62 14.28 -5.15
N ASP A 29 -18.73 13.65 -5.93
CA ASP A 29 -17.99 14.32 -7.02
C ASP A 29 -18.83 14.29 -8.30
N LYS A 30 -19.91 15.07 -8.31
CA LYS A 30 -20.74 15.31 -9.50
C LYS A 30 -20.06 16.38 -10.36
N GLY A 31 -19.29 15.94 -11.36
CA GLY A 31 -19.20 16.69 -12.63
C GLY A 31 -17.86 17.21 -13.14
N ARG A 32 -16.68 16.70 -12.74
CA ARG A 32 -15.43 17.16 -13.38
C ARG A 32 -14.32 16.09 -13.41
N GLY A 33 -13.98 15.59 -14.59
CA GLY A 33 -12.80 14.75 -14.84
C GLY A 33 -13.03 13.23 -14.70
N PRO A 34 -12.05 12.39 -15.09
CA PRO A 34 -12.10 10.95 -14.83
C PRO A 34 -12.29 10.74 -13.33
N LYS A 35 -13.25 9.89 -12.92
CA LYS A 35 -13.34 9.50 -11.51
C LYS A 35 -11.97 8.95 -11.16
N VAL A 36 -11.24 9.55 -10.22
CA VAL A 36 -9.84 9.17 -9.89
C VAL A 36 -9.70 7.67 -9.59
N ARG A 37 -10.80 7.02 -9.20
CA ARG A 37 -10.92 5.57 -8.97
C ARG A 37 -10.80 4.70 -10.23
N ASP A 38 -11.02 5.25 -11.43
CA ASP A 38 -11.00 4.52 -12.70
C ASP A 38 -9.60 4.45 -13.34
N ILE A 39 -8.64 5.23 -12.83
CA ILE A 39 -7.24 5.24 -13.29
C ILE A 39 -6.62 3.86 -13.06
N ARG A 40 -6.00 3.28 -14.10
CA ARG A 40 -5.25 2.02 -13.99
C ARG A 40 -3.92 2.24 -13.30
N ILE A 41 -3.77 1.64 -12.12
CA ILE A 41 -2.60 1.78 -11.26
C ILE A 41 -1.69 0.56 -11.42
N GLY A 42 -0.42 0.84 -11.74
CA GLY A 42 0.66 -0.13 -11.84
C GLY A 42 1.67 -0.03 -10.70
N PHE A 43 2.31 -1.15 -10.37
CA PHE A 43 3.39 -1.22 -9.39
C PHE A 43 4.67 -1.79 -10.00
N ILE A 44 5.77 -1.05 -9.84
CA ILE A 44 7.14 -1.52 -10.09
C ILE A 44 7.80 -1.68 -8.71
N GLY A 45 8.06 -2.93 -8.32
CA GLY A 45 8.45 -3.27 -6.96
C GLY A 45 7.26 -3.79 -6.15
N ALA A 46 7.24 -5.11 -5.91
CA ALA A 46 6.22 -5.79 -5.12
C ALA A 46 6.74 -6.10 -3.70
N GLY A 47 7.50 -5.15 -3.14
CA GLY A 47 8.09 -5.27 -1.81
C GLY A 47 7.07 -5.05 -0.69
N ARG A 48 7.58 -4.78 0.53
CA ARG A 48 6.74 -4.49 1.70
C ARG A 48 5.84 -3.28 1.47
N VAL A 49 6.43 -2.16 1.01
CA VAL A 49 5.72 -0.91 0.75
C VAL A 49 4.73 -1.07 -0.40
N GLY A 50 5.18 -1.56 -1.56
CA GLY A 50 4.32 -1.79 -2.72
C GLY A 50 3.10 -2.65 -2.39
N THR A 51 3.30 -3.77 -1.68
CA THR A 51 2.20 -4.66 -1.28
C THR A 51 1.22 -3.97 -0.33
N ALA A 52 1.72 -3.27 0.69
CA ALA A 52 0.86 -2.57 1.64
C ALA A 52 0.05 -1.46 0.96
N LEU A 53 0.69 -0.64 0.12
CA LEU A 53 0.03 0.44 -0.60
C LEU A 53 -0.99 -0.10 -1.61
N GLY A 54 -0.63 -1.10 -2.40
CA GLY A 54 -1.52 -1.73 -3.38
C GLY A 54 -2.77 -2.32 -2.73
N ALA A 55 -2.63 -2.97 -1.58
CA ALA A 55 -3.76 -3.51 -0.82
C ALA A 55 -4.73 -2.41 -0.36
N ARG A 56 -4.20 -1.33 0.23
CA ARG A 56 -5.03 -0.20 0.68
C ARG A 56 -5.72 0.52 -0.47
N LEU A 57 -5.04 0.69 -1.61
CA LEU A 57 -5.66 1.28 -2.81
C LEU A 57 -6.80 0.41 -3.35
N LYS A 58 -6.60 -0.92 -3.39
CA LYS A 58 -7.65 -1.86 -3.79
C LYS A 58 -8.85 -1.82 -2.85
N GLU A 59 -8.61 -1.83 -1.54
CA GLU A 59 -9.66 -1.69 -0.51
C GLU A 59 -10.43 -0.37 -0.63
N ALA A 60 -9.76 0.72 -0.99
CA ALA A 60 -10.38 2.02 -1.24
C ALA A 60 -11.10 2.14 -2.60
N GLY A 61 -11.14 1.05 -3.39
CA GLY A 61 -11.86 0.97 -4.66
C GLY A 61 -11.10 1.51 -5.87
N TYR A 62 -9.79 1.72 -5.77
CA TYR A 62 -8.97 2.07 -6.93
C TYR A 62 -8.64 0.83 -7.77
N ARG A 63 -8.45 1.03 -9.08
CA ARG A 63 -8.10 -0.02 -10.02
C ARG A 63 -6.60 -0.29 -10.04
N VAL A 64 -6.13 -1.10 -9.09
CA VAL A 64 -4.78 -1.70 -9.17
C VAL A 64 -4.82 -2.84 -10.18
N THR A 65 -4.12 -2.68 -11.29
CA THR A 65 -4.25 -3.54 -12.48
C THR A 65 -2.98 -4.26 -12.85
N ASP A 66 -1.80 -3.71 -12.55
CA ASP A 66 -0.53 -4.22 -13.07
C ASP A 66 0.55 -4.26 -11.98
N VAL A 67 1.38 -5.30 -12.01
CA VAL A 67 2.53 -5.41 -11.12
C VAL A 67 3.72 -6.07 -11.80
N TRP A 68 4.91 -5.54 -11.52
CA TRP A 68 6.19 -6.16 -11.82
C TRP A 68 7.13 -6.07 -10.62
N SER A 69 7.96 -7.09 -10.44
CA SER A 69 9.07 -7.10 -9.48
C SER A 69 10.08 -8.17 -9.87
N ARG A 70 11.37 -7.91 -9.60
CA ARG A 70 12.45 -8.87 -9.85
C ARG A 70 12.26 -10.21 -9.13
N SER A 71 11.69 -10.20 -7.93
CA SER A 71 11.45 -11.41 -7.15
C SER A 71 10.07 -12.01 -7.45
N PRO A 72 10.00 -13.27 -7.92
CA PRO A 72 8.74 -14.02 -8.01
C PRO A 72 8.00 -14.11 -6.67
N GLN A 73 8.71 -14.28 -5.56
CA GLN A 73 8.12 -14.36 -4.22
C GLN A 73 7.44 -13.06 -3.82
N SER A 74 8.04 -11.91 -4.14
CA SER A 74 7.42 -10.59 -3.98
C SER A 74 6.14 -10.45 -4.79
N ARG A 75 6.15 -10.87 -6.07
CA ARG A 75 4.96 -10.83 -6.95
C ARG A 75 3.82 -11.68 -6.39
N ASN A 76 4.12 -12.91 -5.97
CA ASN A 76 3.12 -13.82 -5.38
C ASN A 76 2.51 -13.25 -4.10
N ARG A 77 3.32 -12.67 -3.22
CA ARG A 77 2.82 -12.04 -1.99
C ARG A 77 1.93 -10.84 -2.28
N PHE A 78 2.26 -10.04 -3.30
CA PHE A 78 1.43 -8.93 -3.75
C PHE A 78 0.07 -9.43 -4.24
N LEU A 79 0.03 -10.48 -5.07
CA LEU A 79 -1.22 -11.05 -5.57
C LEU A 79 -2.14 -11.60 -4.48
N GLN A 80 -1.58 -12.12 -3.37
CA GLN A 80 -2.37 -12.55 -2.22
C GLN A 80 -3.16 -11.39 -1.58
N HIS A 81 -2.62 -10.17 -1.62
CA HIS A 81 -3.25 -8.98 -1.03
C HIS A 81 -3.98 -8.11 -2.06
N VAL A 82 -3.65 -8.26 -3.34
CA VAL A 82 -4.21 -7.46 -4.43
C VAL A 82 -4.65 -8.39 -5.58
N PRO A 83 -5.72 -9.17 -5.36
CA PRO A 83 -6.19 -10.13 -6.35
C PRO A 83 -6.70 -9.45 -7.63
N GLY A 84 -6.53 -10.15 -8.76
CA GLY A 84 -6.92 -9.67 -10.09
C GLY A 84 -5.91 -8.71 -10.73
N THR A 85 -4.74 -8.51 -10.12
CA THR A 85 -3.63 -7.76 -10.73
C THR A 85 -2.92 -8.63 -11.76
N LYS A 86 -2.65 -8.08 -12.95
CA LYS A 86 -1.84 -8.73 -13.98
C LYS A 86 -0.36 -8.65 -13.60
N VAL A 87 0.32 -9.80 -13.61
CA VAL A 87 1.76 -9.87 -13.44
C VAL A 87 2.44 -9.72 -14.79
N TRP A 88 3.44 -8.84 -14.85
CA TRP A 88 4.33 -8.72 -15.99
C TRP A 88 5.68 -9.38 -15.71
N GLU A 89 6.35 -9.82 -16.78
CA GLU A 89 7.70 -10.36 -16.74
C GLU A 89 8.76 -9.25 -16.84
N ASP A 90 8.39 -8.15 -17.49
CA ASP A 90 9.17 -6.94 -17.71
C ASP A 90 8.46 -5.69 -17.15
N PRO A 91 9.21 -4.67 -16.70
CA PRO A 91 8.60 -3.42 -16.22
C PRO A 91 7.91 -2.62 -17.33
N GLU A 92 8.31 -2.80 -18.60
CA GLU A 92 7.71 -2.13 -19.75
C GLU A 92 6.25 -2.53 -19.97
N GLY A 93 5.87 -3.75 -19.58
CA GLY A 93 4.49 -4.21 -19.52
C GLY A 93 3.61 -3.30 -18.66
N VAL A 94 4.09 -2.96 -17.46
CA VAL A 94 3.40 -2.04 -16.53
C VAL A 94 3.34 -0.63 -17.13
N LEU A 95 4.44 -0.16 -17.73
CA LEU A 95 4.52 1.17 -18.35
C LEU A 95 3.50 1.36 -19.48
N ARG A 96 3.24 0.31 -20.27
CA ARG A 96 2.29 0.38 -21.40
C ARG A 96 0.82 0.29 -20.98
N SER A 97 0.51 -0.38 -19.86
CA SER A 97 -0.87 -0.68 -19.48
C SER A 97 -1.44 0.22 -18.39
N SER A 98 -0.57 0.84 -17.58
CA SER A 98 -0.95 1.70 -16.45
C SER A 98 -0.96 3.18 -16.81
N GLU A 99 -1.83 3.93 -16.14
CA GLU A 99 -1.94 5.40 -16.27
C GLU A 99 -1.24 6.12 -15.11
N LEU A 100 -1.09 5.44 -13.97
CA LEU A 100 -0.30 5.88 -12.82
C LEU A 100 0.56 4.72 -12.35
N ILE A 101 1.84 4.98 -12.06
CA ILE A 101 2.78 3.94 -11.65
C ILE A 101 3.45 4.33 -10.34
N PHE A 102 3.39 3.42 -9.37
CA PHE A 102 4.19 3.50 -8.15
C PHE A 102 5.47 2.70 -8.33
N VAL A 103 6.60 3.37 -8.17
CA VAL A 103 7.91 2.72 -8.08
C VAL A 103 8.25 2.58 -6.59
N THR A 104 8.30 1.35 -6.11
CA THR A 104 8.55 1.00 -4.70
C THR A 104 9.66 -0.05 -4.58
N THR A 105 10.64 0.03 -5.48
CA THR A 105 11.88 -0.75 -5.43
C THR A 105 12.70 -0.37 -4.19
N SER A 106 13.36 -1.35 -3.55
CA SER A 106 14.32 -1.08 -2.46
C SER A 106 15.47 -0.22 -2.98
N ASP A 107 16.05 0.63 -2.14
CA ASP A 107 17.24 1.40 -2.52
C ASP A 107 18.42 0.48 -2.86
N ASP A 108 18.53 -0.69 -2.21
CA ASP A 108 19.52 -1.73 -2.56
C ASP A 108 19.39 -2.26 -4.00
N ALA A 109 18.27 -1.98 -4.66
CA ALA A 109 18.02 -2.32 -6.05
C ALA A 109 18.55 -1.28 -7.04
N ILE A 110 18.87 -0.08 -6.55
CA ILE A 110 19.30 1.09 -7.31
C ILE A 110 20.82 1.21 -7.12
N ALA A 111 21.56 0.32 -7.78
CA ALA A 111 23.02 0.27 -7.78
C ALA A 111 23.55 0.39 -9.22
#